data_AF-A0A9Q1CNA1-F1
#
_entry.id   AF-A0A9Q1CNA1-F1
#
_cell.length_a   1.000
_cell.length_b   1.000
_cell.length_c   1.000
_cell.angle_alpha   90.00
_cell.angle_beta   90.00
_cell.angle_gamma   90.00
#
_symmetry.space_group_name_H-M   'P 1'
#
loop_
_entity.id
_entity.type
_entity.pdbx_description
1 polymer ?
#
loop_
_entity_poly.entity_id
_entity_poly.type
_entity_poly.pdbx_seq_one_letter_code
_entity_poly.pdbx_strand_id
1 'polypeptide(L)'
;MTQFNGKHGCARCLSPGQSTPAGRGSTWVYPFDIKPKLRSHDEFVADGKRAIEERKTIHGIKGPSWLSLGMKTDVIRGTLVHYMHCVLIGIVRKLLYLWFDPSHSPDPFSLSRALNQIDEASSH
;
A
#
# COMPACT_ATOMS: atom_id res chain seq x y z
N MET A 1 14.45 15.45 -2.78
CA MET A 1 13.23 15.46 -1.93
C MET A 1 12.43 14.21 -2.26
N THR A 2 12.36 13.22 -1.38
CA THR A 2 11.60 11.98 -1.63
C THR A 2 10.12 12.29 -1.44
N GLN A 3 9.37 12.43 -2.53
CA GLN A 3 7.91 12.59 -2.47
C GLN A 3 7.31 11.28 -1.96
N PHE A 4 6.79 11.30 -0.73
CA PHE A 4 5.86 10.35 -0.07
C PHE A 4 6.21 8.84 -0.04
N ASN A 5 7.21 8.39 -0.81
CA ASN A 5 7.54 6.99 -1.09
C ASN A 5 8.96 6.68 -0.62
N GLY A 6 9.15 6.66 0.70
CA GLY A 6 10.40 6.19 1.29
C GLY A 6 10.59 4.68 1.07
N LYS A 7 11.84 4.20 1.17
CA LYS A 7 12.15 2.77 1.00
C LYS A 7 11.26 1.85 1.87
N HIS A 8 10.93 2.27 3.09
CA HIS A 8 10.04 1.54 3.99
C HIS A 8 8.80 2.38 4.31
N GLY A 9 7.95 2.65 3.32
CA GLY A 9 6.78 3.54 3.48
C GLY A 9 5.57 2.91 4.17
N CYS A 10 5.50 1.58 4.30
CA CYS A 10 4.38 0.92 4.97
C CYS A 10 4.39 1.21 6.48
N ALA A 11 3.21 1.56 7.02
CA ALA A 11 3.02 1.79 8.46
C ALA A 11 3.01 0.47 9.28
N ARG A 12 2.85 -0.69 8.63
CA ARG A 12 2.63 -1.98 9.31
C ARG A 12 3.80 -2.97 9.16
N CYS A 13 4.56 -2.88 8.07
CA CYS A 13 5.72 -3.71 7.82
C CYS A 13 6.94 -2.90 7.35
N LEU A 14 8.09 -3.57 7.32
CA LEU A 14 9.37 -3.05 6.87
C LEU A 14 9.74 -3.51 5.45
N SER A 15 8.77 -3.98 4.65
CA SER A 15 9.01 -4.38 3.27
C SER A 15 9.60 -3.22 2.46
N PRO A 16 10.73 -3.41 1.76
CA PRO A 16 11.33 -2.37 0.95
C PRO A 16 10.52 -2.16 -0.34
N GLY A 17 10.33 -0.91 -0.72
CA GLY A 17 9.85 -0.54 -2.05
C GLY A 17 10.97 -0.63 -3.08
N GLN A 18 10.58 -0.79 -4.34
CA GLN A 18 11.47 -0.79 -5.50
C GLN A 18 10.84 -0.06 -6.68
N SER A 19 11.68 0.41 -7.59
CA SER A 19 11.22 0.99 -8.85
C SER A 19 11.02 -0.12 -9.89
N THR A 20 9.84 -0.19 -10.49
CA THR A 20 9.50 -1.14 -11.55
C THR A 20 9.12 -0.38 -12.82
N PRO A 21 9.53 -0.83 -14.02
CA PRO A 21 9.08 -0.25 -15.28
C PRO A 21 7.55 -0.30 -15.42
N ALA A 22 6.94 0.80 -15.85
CA ALA A 22 5.49 0.90 -16.05
C ALA A 22 5.20 1.79 -17.28
N GLY A 23 4.84 1.17 -18.40
CA GLY A 23 4.60 1.87 -19.67
C GLY A 23 5.83 2.65 -20.13
N ARG A 24 5.69 3.97 -20.30
CA ARG A 24 6.78 4.88 -20.71
C ARG A 24 7.64 5.39 -19.55
N GLY A 25 7.39 4.97 -18.32
CA GLY A 25 8.09 5.45 -17.12
C GLY A 25 8.42 4.34 -16.13
N SER A 26 8.74 4.73 -14.91
CA SER A 26 8.89 3.81 -13.77
C SER A 26 7.91 4.18 -12.67
N THR A 27 7.44 3.17 -11.94
CA THR A 27 6.54 3.32 -10.81
C THR A 27 7.19 2.72 -9.58
N TRP A 28 7.05 3.40 -8.44
CA TRP A 28 7.47 2.88 -7.15
C TRP A 28 6.44 1.89 -6.63
N VAL A 29 6.86 0.64 -6.37
CA VAL A 29 5.98 -0.43 -5.89
C VAL A 29 6.55 -1.07 -4.63
N TYR A 30 5.68 -1.65 -3.81
CA TYR A 30 6.06 -2.51 -2.70
C TYR A 30 5.71 -3.95 -3.08
N PRO A 31 6.69 -4.78 -3.44
CA PRO A 31 6.44 -6.17 -3.81
C PRO A 31 5.74 -6.93 -2.69
N PHE A 32 4.82 -7.81 -3.07
CA PHE A 32 4.17 -8.68 -2.11
C PHE A 32 5.20 -9.65 -1.51
N ASP A 33 5.21 -9.73 -0.20
CA ASP A 33 6.02 -10.66 0.58
C ASP A 33 5.06 -11.48 1.44
N ILE A 34 5.22 -12.80 1.41
CA ILE A 34 4.38 -13.76 2.16
C ILE A 34 4.68 -13.65 3.66
N LYS A 35 5.91 -13.30 4.04
CA LYS A 35 6.35 -13.22 5.43
C LYS A 35 7.08 -11.90 5.69
N PRO A 36 6.38 -10.75 5.56
CA PRO A 36 7.00 -9.46 5.74
C PRO A 36 7.38 -9.27 7.21
N LYS A 37 8.55 -8.66 7.45
CA LYS A 37 8.91 -8.21 8.81
C LYS A 37 7.91 -7.12 9.24
N LEU A 38 7.09 -7.43 10.24
CA LEU A 38 6.15 -6.48 10.83
C LEU A 38 6.88 -5.46 11.70
N ARG A 39 6.30 -4.25 11.81
CA ARG A 39 6.76 -3.25 12.78
C ARG A 39 6.18 -3.56 14.15
N SER A 40 6.96 -3.33 15.19
CA SER A 40 6.45 -3.20 16.55
C SER A 40 6.29 -1.73 16.95
N HIS A 41 5.46 -1.46 17.94
CA HIS A 41 5.30 -0.12 18.51
C HIS A 41 6.62 0.42 19.04
N ASP A 42 7.36 -0.39 19.78
CA ASP A 42 8.61 0.02 20.42
C ASP A 42 9.70 0.34 19.38
N GLU A 43 9.84 -0.50 18.34
CA GLU A 43 10.75 -0.22 17.22
C GLU A 43 10.36 1.09 16.50
N PHE A 44 9.06 1.33 16.30
CA PHE A 44 8.59 2.55 15.65
C PHE A 44 8.93 3.81 16.44
N VAL A 45 8.75 3.78 17.77
CA VAL A 45 9.11 4.90 18.66
C VAL A 45 10.63 5.09 18.70
N ALA A 46 11.39 4.00 18.76
CA ALA A 46 12.86 4.04 18.77
C ALA A 46 13.41 4.61 17.45
N ASP A 47 12.91 4.16 16.30
CA ASP A 47 13.26 4.68 14.98
C ASP A 47 12.92 6.17 14.86
N GLY A 48 11.80 6.61 15.45
CA GLY A 48 11.43 8.02 15.52
C GLY A 48 12.45 8.86 16.28
N LYS A 49 12.88 8.42 17.48
CA LYS A 49 13.92 9.10 18.27
C LYS A 49 15.24 9.18 17.51
N ARG A 50 15.68 8.05 16.95
CA ARG A 50 16.90 7.98 16.13
C ARG A 50 16.84 8.88 14.91
N ALA A 51 15.67 9.02 14.26
CA ALA A 51 15.53 9.88 13.11
C ALA A 51 15.82 11.36 13.42
N ILE A 52 15.48 11.82 14.63
CA ILE A 52 15.84 13.16 15.11
C ILE A 52 17.34 13.24 15.42
N GLU A 53 17.87 12.29 16.20
CA GLU A 53 19.27 12.27 16.64
C GLU A 53 20.23 12.24 15.45
N GLU A 54 19.97 11.36 14.47
CA GLU A 54 20.78 11.16 13.28
C GLU A 54 20.46 12.16 12.15
N ARG A 55 19.41 12.99 12.33
CA ARG A 55 18.86 13.92 11.32
C ARG A 55 18.60 13.27 9.97
N LYS A 56 18.15 12.01 9.99
CA LYS A 56 17.93 11.16 8.81
C LYS A 56 16.64 10.37 8.96
N THR A 57 16.04 9.99 7.83
CA THR A 57 14.86 9.12 7.87
C THR A 57 15.29 7.68 8.16
N ILE A 58 14.78 7.11 9.25
CA ILE A 58 15.06 5.72 9.67
C ILE A 58 13.82 4.88 9.39
N HIS A 59 13.96 3.82 8.58
CA HIS A 59 12.84 2.95 8.18
C HIS A 59 11.56 3.71 7.75
N GLY A 60 11.73 4.80 6.99
CA GLY A 60 10.60 5.62 6.52
C GLY A 60 10.03 6.61 7.55
N ILE A 61 10.52 6.59 8.79
CA ILE A 61 10.10 7.49 9.87
C ILE A 61 11.03 8.71 9.89
N LYS A 62 10.44 9.91 9.88
CA LYS A 62 11.17 11.19 9.92
C LYS A 62 11.38 11.72 11.34
N GLY A 63 10.62 11.21 12.29
CA GLY A 63 10.60 11.63 13.69
C GLY A 63 9.35 11.09 14.38
N PRO A 64 9.28 11.18 15.71
CA PRO A 64 8.09 10.83 16.46
C PRO A 64 6.98 11.87 16.21
N SER A 65 5.74 11.41 16.26
CA SER A 65 4.55 12.27 16.24
C SER A 65 3.91 12.34 17.63
N TRP A 66 3.01 13.30 17.84
CA TRP A 66 2.17 13.35 19.04
C TRP A 66 1.39 12.05 19.25
N LEU A 67 0.93 11.39 18.18
CA LEU A 67 0.24 10.11 18.27
C LEU A 67 1.15 9.00 18.83
N SER A 68 2.45 9.02 18.50
CA SER A 68 3.41 8.02 19.01
C SER A 68 3.93 8.27 20.42
N LEU A 69 3.87 9.51 20.92
CA LEU A 69 4.41 9.87 22.23
C LEU A 69 3.34 10.22 23.26
N GLY A 70 2.27 10.87 22.84
CA GLY A 70 1.21 11.40 23.69
C GLY A 70 0.05 10.42 23.91
N MET A 71 -0.18 9.49 22.97
CA MET A 71 -1.18 8.43 23.16
C MET A 71 -0.51 7.18 23.71
N LYS A 72 -0.99 6.67 24.85
CA LYS A 72 -0.60 5.37 25.42
C LYS A 72 -1.20 4.19 24.64
N THR A 73 -1.15 4.25 23.32
CA THR A 73 -1.76 3.27 22.43
C THR A 73 -0.75 2.82 21.39
N ASP A 74 -0.81 1.54 21.01
CA ASP A 74 0.00 1.01 19.93
C ASP A 74 -0.39 1.67 18.60
N VAL A 75 0.43 2.60 18.12
CA VAL A 75 0.22 3.31 16.84
C VAL A 75 0.21 2.36 15.64
N ILE A 76 0.97 1.26 15.69
CA ILE A 76 1.03 0.30 14.58
C ILE A 76 -0.30 -0.46 14.46
N ARG A 77 -0.89 -0.84 15.60
CA ARG A 77 -2.18 -1.53 15.63
C ARG A 77 -3.37 -0.59 15.56
N GLY A 78 -3.23 0.64 16.06
CA GLY A 78 -4.27 1.66 16.11
C GLY A 78 -4.50 2.41 14.79
N THR A 79 -3.58 2.29 13.83
CA THR A 79 -3.73 2.91 12.51
C THR A 79 -4.31 1.92 11.49
N LEU A 80 -5.52 2.24 11.00
CA LEU A 80 -6.21 1.45 10.00
C LEU A 80 -5.71 1.80 8.58
N VAL A 81 -5.50 0.79 7.74
CA VAL A 81 -5.40 0.98 6.29
C VAL A 81 -6.76 1.42 5.76
N HIS A 82 -6.82 2.54 5.05
CA HIS A 82 -8.07 3.15 4.63
C HIS A 82 -8.81 2.27 3.60
N TYR A 83 -9.82 1.52 4.06
CA TYR A 83 -10.56 0.56 3.25
C TYR A 83 -11.11 1.14 1.94
N MET A 84 -11.80 2.28 1.99
CA MET A 84 -12.42 2.87 0.80
C MET A 84 -11.40 3.26 -0.28
N HIS A 85 -10.24 3.78 0.12
CA HIS A 85 -9.26 4.33 -0.83
C HIS A 85 -8.29 3.25 -1.29
N CYS A 86 -7.82 2.40 -0.39
CA CYS A 86 -6.89 1.33 -0.73
C CYS A 86 -7.58 0.13 -1.37
N VAL A 87 -8.72 -0.32 -0.82
CA VAL A 87 -9.40 -1.54 -1.28
C VAL A 87 -10.39 -1.22 -2.37
N LEU A 88 -11.40 -0.39 -2.11
CA LEU A 88 -12.48 -0.17 -3.10
C LEU A 88 -11.97 0.61 -4.32
N ILE A 89 -11.45 1.82 -4.12
CA ILE A 89 -10.98 2.67 -5.23
C ILE A 89 -9.66 2.17 -5.81
N GLY A 90 -8.80 1.57 -4.99
CA GLY A 90 -7.51 1.04 -5.42
C GLY A 90 -7.63 -0.33 -6.08
N ILE A 91 -7.81 -1.37 -5.26
CA ILE A 91 -7.75 -2.77 -5.71
C ILE A 91 -8.98 -3.15 -6.55
N VAL A 92 -10.19 -2.95 -6.04
CA VAL A 92 -11.42 -3.41 -6.70
C VAL A 92 -11.58 -2.73 -8.05
N ARG A 93 -11.39 -1.40 -8.12
CA ARG A 93 -11.40 -0.69 -9.40
C ARG A 93 -10.39 -1.27 -10.41
N LYS A 94 -9.19 -1.65 -9.96
CA LYS A 94 -8.18 -2.24 -10.85
C LYS A 94 -8.55 -3.65 -11.30
N LEU A 95 -9.15 -4.46 -10.43
CA LEU A 95 -9.66 -5.78 -10.77
C LEU A 95 -10.79 -5.69 -11.79
N LEU A 96 -11.76 -4.79 -11.60
CA LEU A 96 -12.84 -4.54 -12.55
C LEU A 96 -12.28 -4.14 -13.92
N TYR A 97 -11.27 -3.27 -13.96
CA TYR A 97 -10.59 -2.91 -15.19
C TYR A 97 -9.94 -4.13 -15.87
N LEU A 98 -9.21 -4.98 -15.13
CA LEU A 98 -8.57 -6.16 -15.70
C LEU A 98 -9.58 -7.20 -16.20
N TRP A 99 -10.68 -7.41 -15.48
CA TRP A 99 -11.69 -8.39 -15.87
C TRP A 99 -12.51 -7.93 -17.06
N PHE A 100 -12.89 -6.65 -17.12
CA PHE A 100 -13.94 -6.20 -18.04
C PHE A 100 -13.45 -5.33 -19.19
N ASP A 101 -12.24 -4.76 -19.13
CA ASP A 101 -11.71 -3.98 -20.25
C ASP A 101 -11.42 -4.88 -21.47
N PRO A 102 -11.94 -4.57 -22.67
CA PRO A 102 -11.72 -5.37 -23.87
C PRO A 102 -10.24 -5.49 -24.28
N SER A 103 -9.38 -4.56 -23.87
CA SER A 103 -7.92 -4.63 -24.11
C SER A 103 -7.27 -5.84 -23.45
N HIS A 104 -7.89 -6.37 -22.40
CA HIS A 104 -7.48 -7.58 -21.69
C HIS A 104 -8.21 -8.84 -22.17
N SER A 105 -9.08 -8.77 -23.19
CA SER A 105 -9.82 -9.93 -23.70
C SER A 105 -8.98 -11.16 -24.13
N PRO A 106 -7.69 -11.05 -24.51
CA PRO A 106 -6.85 -12.22 -24.77
C PRO A 106 -6.36 -12.91 -23.49
N ASP A 107 -6.39 -12.23 -22.34
CA ASP A 107 -5.86 -12.73 -21.08
C ASP A 107 -6.82 -13.75 -20.42
N PRO A 108 -6.30 -14.80 -19.75
CA PRO A 108 -7.13 -15.87 -19.18
C PRO A 108 -8.01 -15.42 -18.01
N PHE A 109 -7.71 -14.28 -17.39
CA PHE A 109 -8.51 -13.70 -16.32
C PHE A 109 -9.65 -12.81 -16.84
N SER A 110 -9.73 -12.54 -18.15
CA SER A 110 -10.72 -11.61 -18.69
C SER A 110 -12.11 -12.22 -18.73
N LEU A 111 -13.06 -11.44 -18.23
CA LEU A 111 -14.50 -11.71 -18.25
C LEU A 111 -15.23 -10.80 -19.25
N SER A 112 -14.50 -10.03 -20.07
CA SER A 112 -15.05 -9.08 -21.05
C SER A 112 -16.10 -9.70 -21.99
N ARG A 113 -15.95 -10.98 -22.34
CA ARG A 113 -16.91 -11.71 -23.21
C ARG A 113 -18.21 -12.12 -22.52
N ALA A 114 -18.20 -12.23 -21.19
CA ALA A 114 -19.36 -12.60 -20.39
C ALA A 114 -20.09 -11.39 -19.79
N LEU A 115 -19.66 -10.16 -20.12
CA LEU A 115 -20.19 -8.92 -19.56
C LEU A 115 -21.71 -8.83 -19.61
N ASN A 116 -22.31 -9.05 -20.78
CA ASN A 116 -23.76 -8.97 -20.95
C ASN A 116 -24.53 -9.95 -20.03
N GLN A 117 -23.99 -11.15 -19.83
CA GLN A 117 -24.62 -12.16 -18.95
C GLN A 117 -24.49 -11.78 -17.47
N ILE A 118 -23.37 -11.15 -17.10
CA ILE A 118 -23.12 -10.70 -15.74
C ILE A 118 -24.00 -9.49 -15.40
N ASP A 119 -24.16 -8.53 -16.32
CA ASP A 119 -25.01 -7.36 -16.13
C ASP A 119 -26.48 -7.76 -15.98
N GLU A 120 -26.96 -8.70 -16.81
CA GLU A 120 -28.32 -9.23 -16.69
C GLU A 120 -28.56 -9.91 -15.33
N ALA A 121 -27.61 -10.73 -14.87
CA ALA A 121 -27.71 -11.40 -13.57
C ALA A 121 -27.61 -10.44 -12.36
N SER A 122 -27.00 -9.27 -12.53
CA SER A 122 -26.81 -8.26 -11.48
C SER A 122 -27.97 -7.26 -11.36
N SER A 123 -28.97 -7.38 -12.23
CA SER A 123 -30.12 -6.47 -12.32
C SER A 123 -31.30 -6.83 -11.38
N HIS A 124 -31.06 -7.68 -10.38
CA HIS A 124 -32.00 -8.12 -9.35
C HIS A 124 -31.56 -7.65 -7.96
#